data_AF-A0A928D8S3-F1
#
_entry.id   AF-A0A928D8S3-F1
#
_cell.length_a   1.000
_cell.length_b   1.000
_cell.length_c   1.000
_cell.angle_alpha   90.00
_cell.angle_beta   90.00
_cell.angle_gamma   90.00
#
_symmetry.space_group_name_H-M   'P 1'
#
loop_
_entity.id
_entity.type
_entity.pdbx_description
1 polymer ?
#
loop_
_entity_poly.entity_id
_entity_poly.type
_entity_poly.pdbx_seq_one_letter_code
_entity_poly.pdbx_strand_id
1 'polypeptide(L)' 'MVRNDFSKTVGVINPQKVDCKVLRSAASFYKRIRTSDLAASQLPVILTDATGTIHKPANW' A
#
# COMPACT_ATOMS: atom_id res chain seq x y z
N MET A 1 10.43 7.04 20.41
CA MET A 1 9.44 6.62 19.39
C MET A 1 9.67 7.51 18.18
N VAL A 2 9.92 6.98 16.96
CA VAL A 2 10.46 7.73 15.80
C VAL A 2 9.85 9.13 15.58
N ARG A 3 8.52 9.28 15.74
CA ARG A 3 7.83 10.59 15.66
C ARG A 3 8.38 11.63 16.65
N ASN A 4 8.63 11.22 17.89
CA ASN A 4 9.10 12.08 18.97
C ASN A 4 10.60 12.34 18.86
N ASP A 5 11.37 11.33 18.44
CA ASP A 5 12.84 11.38 18.43
C ASP A 5 13.36 12.17 17.20
N PHE A 6 12.59 12.19 16.10
CA PHE A 6 12.99 12.83 14.84
C PHE A 6 12.02 13.92 14.35
N SER A 7 10.97 14.22 15.12
CA SER A 7 9.93 15.21 14.78
C SER A 7 9.34 15.04 13.36
N LYS A 8 9.26 13.79 12.87
CA LYS A 8 8.70 13.47 11.56
C LYS A 8 7.24 13.04 11.66
N THR A 9 6.44 13.46 10.68
CA THR A 9 5.09 12.93 10.48
C THR A 9 5.19 11.47 10.04
N VAL A 10 4.56 10.58 10.80
CA VAL A 10 4.52 9.14 10.48
C VAL A 10 3.08 8.74 10.24
N GLY A 11 2.79 8.20 9.07
CA GLY A 11 1.45 7.74 8.71
C GLY A 11 1.38 6.23 8.51
N VAL A 12 0.17 5.68 8.66
CA VAL A 12 -0.12 4.26 8.36
C VAL A 12 -1.13 4.20 7.22
N ILE A 13 -0.84 3.39 6.22
CA ILE A 13 -1.77 3.00 5.16
C ILE A 13 -2.20 1.55 5.42
N ASN A 14 -3.47 1.35 5.76
CA ASN A 14 -4.02 0.05 6.14
C ASN A 14 -4.81 -0.58 4.98
N PRO A 15 -4.36 -1.71 4.41
CA PRO A 15 -5.13 -2.47 3.42
C PRO A 15 -6.27 -3.29 4.05
N GLN A 16 -6.20 -3.59 5.34
CA GLN A 16 -7.15 -4.48 6.00
C GLN A 16 -8.45 -3.76 6.37
N LYS A 17 -9.54 -4.53 6.55
CA LYS A 17 -10.88 -4.04 7.00
C LYS A 17 -10.91 -3.60 8.46
N VAL A 18 -10.06 -4.15 9.31
CA VAL A 18 -10.00 -3.83 10.74
C VAL A 18 -8.73 -3.05 11.03
N ASP A 19 -8.83 -2.04 11.91
CA ASP A 19 -7.71 -1.20 12.29
C ASP A 19 -6.99 -1.75 13.52
N CYS A 20 -5.66 -1.71 13.50
CA CYS A 20 -4.85 -1.94 14.70
C CYS A 20 -4.90 -0.69 15.60
N LYS A 21 -5.50 -0.82 16.78
CA LYS A 21 -5.69 0.30 17.72
C LYS A 21 -4.36 0.96 18.14
N VAL A 22 -3.33 0.16 18.37
CA VAL A 22 -1.99 0.63 18.80
C VAL A 22 -1.31 1.42 17.70
N LEU A 23 -1.38 0.97 16.45
CA LEU A 23 -0.79 1.69 15.33
C LEU A 23 -1.55 2.97 15.01
N ARG A 24 -2.88 2.93 15.14
CA ARG A 24 -3.72 4.11 14.92
C ARG A 24 -3.46 5.22 15.93
N SER A 25 -3.18 4.90 17.20
CA SER A 25 -2.85 5.91 18.21
C SER A 25 -1.43 6.46 18.06
N ALA A 26 -0.49 5.66 17.56
CA ALA A 26 0.90 6.10 17.37
C ALA A 26 1.10 6.98 16.11
N ALA A 27 0.29 6.78 15.06
CA ALA A 27 0.43 7.46 13.78
C ALA A 27 -0.14 8.90 13.79
N SER A 28 0.49 9.79 13.02
CA SER A 28 -0.02 11.14 12.72
C SER A 28 -1.25 11.10 11.79
N PHE A 29 -1.33 10.08 10.93
CA PHE A 29 -2.53 9.82 10.14
C PHE A 29 -2.67 8.32 9.87
N TYR A 30 -3.91 7.89 9.68
CA TYR A 30 -4.25 6.51 9.38
C TYR A 30 -5.25 6.51 8.22
N LYS A 31 -4.85 5.93 7.09
CA LYS A 31 -5.67 5.92 5.86
C LYS A 31 -5.84 4.51 5.34
N ARG A 32 -6.90 4.29 4.57
CA ARG A 32 -7.07 3.06 3.79
C ARG A 32 -6.57 3.28 2.37
N ILE A 33 -6.13 2.20 1.74
CA ILE A 33 -5.89 2.20 0.29
C ILE A 33 -7.25 2.36 -0.40
N ARG A 34 -7.36 3.33 -1.30
CA ARG A 34 -8.58 3.51 -2.10
C ARG A 34 -8.57 2.53 -3.26
N THR A 35 -9.74 2.09 -3.68
CA THR A 35 -9.88 1.20 -4.84
C THR A 35 -9.34 1.84 -6.12
N SER A 36 -9.46 3.16 -6.26
CA SER A 36 -8.86 3.92 -7.37
C SER A 36 -7.34 3.81 -7.40
N ASP A 37 -6.69 3.94 -6.25
CA ASP A 37 -5.23 3.89 -6.12
C ASP A 37 -4.72 2.47 -6.41
N LEU A 38 -5.47 1.46 -5.96
CA LEU A 38 -5.18 0.05 -6.24
C LEU A 38 -5.30 -0.28 -7.73
N ALA A 39 -6.34 0.23 -8.41
CA ALA A 39 -6.54 0.04 -9.83
C ALA A 39 -5.44 0.70 -10.67
N ALA A 40 -5.01 1.90 -10.28
CA ALA A 40 -3.91 2.61 -10.94
C ALA A 40 -2.54 1.94 -10.72
N SER A 41 -2.39 1.16 -9.65
CA SER A 41 -1.14 0.46 -9.29
C SER A 41 -1.02 -0.93 -9.92
N GLN A 42 -1.98 -1.36 -10.77
CA GLN A 42 -1.90 -2.65 -11.44
C GLN A 42 -0.79 -2.66 -12.50
N LEU A 43 -0.11 -3.80 -12.62
CA LEU A 43 0.82 -4.03 -13.72
C LEU A 43 0.06 -4.15 -15.05
N PRO A 44 0.70 -3.81 -16.19
CA PRO A 44 0.12 -4.04 -17.50
C PRO A 44 -0.24 -5.53 -17.70
N VAL A 45 -1.20 -5.80 -18.60
CA VAL A 45 -1.61 -7.17 -18.95
C VAL A 45 -0.46 -7.99 -19.52
N ILE A 46 0.49 -7.32 -20.17
CA ILE A 46 1.69 -7.92 -20.76
C ILE A 46 2.89 -7.20 -20.17
N LEU A 47 3.76 -7.95 -19.49
CA LEU A 47 5.00 -7.45 -18.92
C LEU A 47 6.18 -8.15 -19.62
N THR A 48 7.24 -7.43 -19.94
CA THR A 48 8.47 -8.01 -20.48
C THR A 48 9.59 -7.81 -19.48
N ASP A 49 10.23 -8.91 -19.07
CA ASP A 49 11.42 -8.89 -18.22
C ASP A 49 12.64 -9.44 -18.98
N ALA A 50 13.77 -9.63 -18.29
CA ALA A 50 15.01 -10.12 -18.91
C ALA A 50 14.93 -11.57 -19.43
N THR A 51 13.90 -12.33 -19.02
CA THR A 51 13.72 -13.74 -19.35
C THR A 51 12.59 -13.98 -20.36
N GLY A 52 11.73 -12.99 -20.60
CA GLY A 52 10.69 -13.06 -21.65
C GLY A 52 9.43 -12.25 -21.33
N THR A 53 8.30 -12.69 -21.89
CA THR A 53 7.00 -12.02 -21.75
C THR A 53 6.09 -12.77 -20.78
N ILE A 54 5.59 -12.06 -19.77
CA ILE A 54 4.63 -12.54 -18.78
C ILE A 54 3.24 -12.00 -19.14
N HIS A 55 2.28 -12.90 -19.29
CA HIS A 55 0.88 -12.55 -19.49
C HIS A 55 0.11 -12.68 -18.19
N LYS A 56 -0.56 -11.61 -17.77
CA LYS A 56 -1.45 -11.62 -16.61
C LYS A 56 -2.62 -12.59 -16.89
N PRO A 57 -2.88 -13.59 -16.02
CA PRO A 57 -4.06 -14.43 -16.13
C PRO A 57 -5.36 -13.60 -16.11
N ALA A 58 -6.36 -14.02 -16.88
CA ALA A 58 -7.62 -13.29 -17.00
C ALA A 58 -8.41 -13.17 -15.68
N ASN A 59 -8.11 -14.01 -14.69
CA ASN A 59 -8.81 -14.10 -13.40
C ASN A 59 -8.01 -13.53 -12.21
N TRP A 60 -7.00 -12.69 -12.44
CA TRP A 60 -6.25 -11.98 -11.40
C TRP A 60 -6.83 -10.61 -11.05
#